data_AF-A0A524FPY9-F1
#
_entry.id   AF-A0A524FPY9-F1
#
_cell.length_a   1.000
_cell.length_b   1.000
_cell.length_c   1.000
_cell.angle_alpha   90.00
_cell.angle_beta   90.00
_cell.angle_gamma   90.00
#
_symmetry.space_group_name_H-M   'P 1'
#
loop_
_entity.id
_entity.type
_entity.pdbx_description
1 polymer ?
#
loop_
_entity_poly.entity_id
_entity_poly.type
_entity_poly.pdbx_seq_one_letter_code
_entity_poly.pdbx_strand_id
1 'polypeptide(L)'
;MAYLTWREYTRSGPVCLGAILVIAGAILALLANSNPAYDFVAGYTVYIGAAIAIVGLLFIIMGFVFTKKKRDSVLTKVETKLDDTPPPPPPPD
;
A
#
# COMPACT_ATOMS: atom_id res chain seq x y z
N MET A 1 -10.56 -19.17 0.31
CA MET A 1 -9.58 -18.59 -0.63
C MET A 1 -9.84 -17.11 -0.97
N ALA A 2 -11.09 -16.62 -1.01
CA ALA A 2 -11.41 -15.22 -1.34
C ALA A 2 -10.93 -14.13 -0.34
N TYR A 3 -10.70 -14.49 0.93
CA TYR A 3 -10.25 -13.53 1.95
C TYR A 3 -8.76 -13.15 1.84
N LEU A 4 -7.93 -14.00 1.20
CA LEU A 4 -6.51 -13.72 1.01
C LEU A 4 -6.28 -12.67 -0.08
N THR A 5 -6.97 -12.81 -1.22
CA THR A 5 -6.86 -11.87 -2.35
C THR A 5 -7.37 -10.48 -2.00
N TRP A 6 -8.43 -10.36 -1.20
CA TRP A 6 -8.97 -9.06 -0.79
C TRP A 6 -8.00 -8.29 0.11
N ARG A 7 -7.30 -8.99 1.04
CA ARG A 7 -6.26 -8.39 1.90
C ARG A 7 -5.07 -7.90 1.09
N GLU A 8 -4.63 -8.64 0.08
CA GLU A 8 -3.53 -8.24 -0.81
C GLU A 8 -3.91 -7.05 -1.70
N TYR A 9 -5.15 -7.00 -2.19
CA TYR A 9 -5.65 -5.89 -2.99
C TYR A 9 -5.77 -4.58 -2.18
N THR A 10 -6.25 -4.64 -0.93
CA THR A 10 -6.24 -3.44 -0.05
C THR A 10 -4.84 -3.07 0.42
N ARG A 11 -3.88 -4.02 0.41
CA ARG A 11 -2.49 -3.80 0.84
C ARG A 11 -1.69 -3.05 -0.22
N SER A 12 -1.92 -3.34 -1.50
CA SER A 12 -1.21 -2.72 -2.63
C SER A 12 -1.94 -1.52 -3.24
N GLY A 13 -3.26 -1.38 -3.03
CA GLY A 13 -4.08 -0.32 -3.61
C GLY A 13 -3.56 1.10 -3.33
N PRO A 14 -3.37 1.53 -2.07
CA PRO A 14 -2.92 2.88 -1.74
C PRO A 14 -1.51 3.18 -2.25
N VAL A 15 -0.65 2.17 -2.25
CA VAL A 15 0.75 2.29 -2.71
C VAL A 15 0.79 2.44 -4.24
N CYS A 16 0.02 1.63 -4.97
CA CYS A 16 -0.07 1.74 -6.43
C CYS A 16 -0.70 3.06 -6.86
N LEU A 17 -1.78 3.50 -6.21
CA LEU A 17 -2.42 4.80 -6.49
C LEU A 17 -1.45 5.96 -6.22
N GLY A 18 -0.72 5.90 -5.10
CA GLY A 18 0.32 6.86 -4.78
C GLY A 18 1.46 6.87 -5.80
N ALA A 19 1.92 5.70 -6.26
CA ALA A 19 2.95 5.60 -7.29
C ALA A 19 2.52 6.22 -8.62
N ILE A 20 1.28 5.98 -9.05
CA ILE A 20 0.72 6.60 -10.26
C ILE A 20 0.68 8.12 -10.13
N LEU A 21 0.25 8.65 -8.98
CA LEU A 21 0.23 10.08 -8.70
C LEU A 21 1.63 10.70 -8.74
N VAL A 22 2.63 10.04 -8.14
CA VAL A 22 4.03 10.50 -8.20
C VAL A 22 4.54 10.57 -9.63
N ILE A 23 4.31 9.52 -10.43
CA ILE A 23 4.73 9.47 -11.83
C ILE A 23 4.04 10.58 -12.64
N ALA A 24 2.73 10.74 -12.48
CA ALA A 24 1.97 11.77 -13.18
C ALA A 24 2.45 13.19 -12.82
N GLY A 25 2.68 13.48 -11.53
CA GLY A 25 3.22 14.76 -11.07
C GLY A 25 4.62 15.04 -11.59
N ALA A 26 5.48 14.02 -11.63
CA ALA A 26 6.84 14.12 -12.18
C ALA A 26 6.82 14.41 -13.69
N ILE A 27 5.98 13.71 -14.45
CA ILE A 27 5.80 13.95 -15.90
C ILE A 27 5.35 15.39 -16.14
N LEU A 28 4.34 15.88 -15.42
CA LEU A 28 3.86 17.27 -15.56
C LEU A 28 4.97 18.30 -15.28
N ALA A 29 5.73 18.12 -14.20
CA ALA A 29 6.81 19.03 -13.85
C ALA A 29 7.95 19.00 -14.88
N LEU A 30 8.33 17.81 -15.36
CA LEU A 30 9.39 17.65 -16.35
C LEU A 30 8.98 18.16 -17.73
N LEU A 31 7.73 17.94 -18.16
CA LEU A 31 7.22 18.45 -19.43
C LEU A 31 7.19 19.97 -19.45
N ALA A 32 6.63 20.60 -18.41
CA ALA A 32 6.58 22.05 -18.31
C ALA A 32 7.99 22.69 -18.26
N ASN A 33 8.95 22.03 -17.61
CA ASN A 33 10.32 22.52 -17.55
C ASN A 33 11.11 22.30 -18.87
N SER A 34 10.82 21.22 -19.60
CA SER A 34 11.54 20.90 -20.85
C SER A 34 11.00 21.65 -22.06
N ASN A 35 9.71 22.00 -22.08
CA ASN A 35 9.13 22.80 -23.14
C ASN A 35 8.00 23.70 -22.59
N PRO A 36 8.14 25.04 -22.70
CA PRO A 36 7.14 25.98 -22.20
C PRO A 36 5.76 25.85 -22.88
N ALA A 37 5.66 25.16 -24.01
CA ALA A 37 4.37 24.84 -24.63
C ALA A 37 3.50 23.90 -23.77
N TYR A 38 4.09 23.16 -22.81
CA TYR A 38 3.37 22.32 -21.85
C TYR A 38 3.14 23.02 -20.50
N ASP A 39 3.35 24.33 -20.43
CA ASP A 39 3.00 25.12 -19.26
C ASP A 39 1.51 25.46 -19.30
N PHE A 40 0.69 24.53 -18.80
CA PHE A 40 -0.77 24.65 -18.75
C PHE A 40 -1.25 25.85 -17.91
N VAL A 41 -0.47 26.24 -16.90
CA VAL A 41 -0.70 27.41 -16.06
C VAL A 41 0.62 28.19 -15.98
N ALA A 42 0.70 29.32 -16.66
CA ALA A 42 1.92 30.12 -16.84
C ALA A 42 2.75 30.28 -15.54
N GLY A 43 3.92 29.66 -15.51
CA GLY A 43 4.87 29.68 -14.38
C GLY A 43 4.50 28.79 -13.19
N TYR A 44 3.32 28.15 -13.20
CA TYR A 44 2.78 27.38 -12.09
C TYR A 44 2.70 25.87 -12.34
N THR A 45 2.76 25.40 -13.59
CA THR A 45 2.60 23.97 -13.91
C THR A 45 3.61 23.08 -13.20
N VAL A 46 4.84 23.57 -13.02
CA VAL A 46 5.90 22.86 -12.26
C VAL A 46 5.51 22.70 -10.79
N TYR A 47 5.00 23.76 -10.15
CA TYR A 47 4.53 23.73 -8.77
C TYR A 47 3.32 22.81 -8.60
N ILE A 48 2.41 22.79 -9.58
CA ILE A 48 1.25 21.88 -9.60
C ILE A 48 1.73 20.42 -9.70
N GLY A 49 2.65 20.12 -10.61
CA GLY A 49 3.24 18.78 -10.74
C GLY A 49 3.93 18.33 -9.45
N ALA A 50 4.68 19.23 -8.81
CA ALA A 50 5.32 18.96 -7.51
C ALA A 50 4.29 18.69 -6.40
N ALA A 51 3.21 19.48 -6.33
CA ALA A 51 2.13 19.26 -5.35
C ALA A 51 1.45 17.90 -5.53
N ILE A 52 1.16 17.50 -6.77
CA ILE A 52 0.58 16.19 -7.10
C ILE A 52 1.54 15.06 -6.66
N ALA A 53 2.84 15.21 -6.92
CA ALA A 53 3.83 14.23 -6.50
C ALA A 53 3.92 14.09 -4.97
N ILE A 54 3.86 15.20 -4.23
CA ILE A 54 3.83 15.20 -2.76
C ILE A 54 2.60 14.44 -2.25
N VAL A 55 1.41 14.70 -2.82
CA VAL A 55 0.19 13.98 -2.45
C VAL A 55 0.33 12.48 -2.73
N GLY A 56 0.88 12.09 -3.87
CA GLY A 56 1.17 10.69 -4.18
C GLY A 56 2.11 10.04 -3.16
N LEU A 57 3.13 10.76 -2.73
CA LEU A 57 4.09 10.30 -1.73
C LEU A 57 3.44 10.09 -0.36
N LEU A 58 2.50 10.96 0.04
CA LEU A 58 1.70 10.75 1.26
C LEU A 58 0.86 9.47 1.19
N PHE A 59 0.26 9.16 0.04
CA PHE A 59 -0.47 7.91 -0.17
C PHE A 59 0.44 6.68 -0.05
N ILE A 60 1.66 6.76 -0.59
CA ILE A 60 2.65 5.69 -0.47
C ILE A 60 3.02 5.48 1.01
N ILE A 61 3.32 6.54 1.75
CA ILE A 61 3.66 6.47 3.18
C ILE A 61 2.50 5.87 3.97
N MET A 62 1.26 6.33 3.76
CA MET A 62 0.08 5.76 4.40
C MET A 62 -0.05 4.27 4.09
N GLY A 63 0.11 3.88 2.82
CA GLY A 63 0.12 2.47 2.40
C GLY A 63 1.14 1.66 3.20
N PHE A 64 2.38 2.13 3.31
CA PHE A 64 3.42 1.45 4.10
C PHE A 64 3.09 1.37 5.59
N VAL A 65 2.50 2.40 6.19
CA VAL A 65 2.10 2.40 7.61
C VAL A 65 0.98 1.38 7.86
N PHE A 66 -0.06 1.35 7.02
CA PHE A 66 -1.15 0.38 7.13
C PHE A 66 -0.69 -1.05 6.88
N THR A 67 0.21 -1.26 5.91
CA THR A 67 0.78 -2.59 5.62
C THR A 67 1.69 -3.10 6.73
N LYS A 68 2.42 -2.22 7.46
CA LYS A 68 3.20 -2.59 8.66
C LYS A 68 2.28 -3.08 9.77
N LYS A 69 1.25 -2.30 10.13
CA LYS A 69 0.29 -2.65 11.20
C LYS A 69 -0.41 -4.00 10.97
N LYS A 70 -0.69 -4.36 9.71
CA LYS A 70 -1.28 -5.67 9.38
C LYS A 70 -0.28 -6.82 9.35
N ARG A 71 1.01 -6.56 9.14
CA ARG A 71 2.05 -7.61 9.11
C ARG A 71 2.29 -8.19 10.50
N ASP A 72 2.32 -7.33 11.52
CA ASP A 72 2.49 -7.75 12.91
C ASP A 72 1.34 -8.65 13.38
N SER A 73 0.10 -8.36 12.95
CA SER A 73 -1.07 -9.18 13.26
C SER A 73 -1.10 -10.57 12.60
N VAL A 74 -0.38 -10.77 11.49
CA VAL A 74 -0.32 -12.06 10.78
C VAL A 74 0.85 -12.92 11.28
N LEU A 75 1.92 -12.27 11.78
CA LEU A 75 3.08 -12.95 12.35
C LEU A 75 2.92 -13.32 13.83
N THR A 76 1.88 -12.81 14.51
CA THR A 76 1.46 -13.38 15.79
C THR A 76 1.17 -14.86 15.57
N LYS A 77 2.02 -15.74 16.12
CA LYS A 77 1.76 -17.18 16.17
C LYS A 77 0.36 -17.37 16.74
N VAL A 78 -0.56 -17.87 15.93
CA VAL A 78 -1.79 -18.46 16.45
C VAL A 78 -1.32 -19.65 17.27
N GLU A 79 -1.40 -19.57 18.59
CA GLU A 79 -1.20 -20.73 19.45
C GLU A 79 -2.33 -21.71 19.15
N THR A 80 -2.13 -22.62 18.20
CA THR A 80 -3.00 -23.77 17.94
C THR A 80 -2.75 -24.87 18.96
N LYS A 81 -2.55 -24.51 20.23
CA LYS A 81 -2.72 -25.44 21.35
C LYS A 81 -4.20 -25.37 21.76
N LEU A 82 -5.07 -25.80 20.85
CA LEU A 82 -6.36 -26.30 21.28
C LEU A 82 -6.05 -27.64 21.93
N ASP A 83 -6.39 -27.76 23.22
CA ASP A 83 -6.44 -28.98 24.03
C ASP A 83 -7.42 -30.02 23.47
N ASP A 84 -7.37 -30.30 22.16
CA ASP A 84 -8.20 -31.26 21.43
C ASP A 84 -7.42 -32.54 21.12
N THR A 85 -6.44 -32.93 21.95
CA THR A 85 -6.03 -34.33 21.99
C THR A 85 -7.06 -35.10 22.78
N PRO A 86 -7.89 -35.97 22.16
CA PRO A 86 -8.83 -36.79 22.91
C PRO A 86 -8.06 -37.63 23.95
N PRO A 87 -8.65 -37.88 25.13
CA PRO A 87 -7.98 -38.66 26.17
C PRO A 87 -7.61 -40.05 25.62
N PRO A 88 -6.43 -40.60 25.99
CA PRO A 88 -6.00 -41.90 25.51
C PRO A 88 -7.03 -42.99 25.91
N PRO A 89 -7.26 -44.00 25.04
CA PRO A 89 -8.22 -45.05 25.32
C PRO A 89 -7.84 -45.85 26.58
N PRO A 90 -8.83 -46.39 27.33
CA PRO A 90 -8.57 -47.20 28.51
C PRO A 90 -7.69 -48.43 28.18
N PRO A 91 -6.84 -48.89 29.12
CA PRO A 91 -6.07 -50.11 28.95
C PRO A 91 -6.99 -51.32 28.69
N PRO A 92 -6.59 -52.29 27.86
CA PRO A 92 -7.29 -53.56 27.72
C PRO A 92 -7.21 -54.37 29.02
N ASP A 93 -8.33 -55.01 29.40
CA ASP A 93 -8.44 -55.94 30.54
C ASP A 93 -7.52 -57.17 30.40
#